data_AF-A0A9N9FUC8-F1
#
_entry.id   AF-A0A9N9FUC8-F1
#
_cell.length_a   1.000
_cell.length_b   1.000
_cell.length_c   1.000
_cell.angle_alpha   90.00
_cell.angle_beta   90.00
_cell.angle_gamma   90.00
#
_symmetry.space_group_name_H-M   'P 1'
#
loop_
_entity.id
_entity.type
_entity.pdbx_description
1 polymer ?
#
loop_
_entity_poly.entity_id
_entity_poly.type
_entity_poly.pdbx_seq_one_letter_code
_entity_poly.pdbx_strand_id
1 'polypeptide(L)'
;DFAPRLSFFWGIGMNFYMEIAKLRAARRLWASLINEKFHPKNEKSLMLRTHCQTSGWSLTEQDPYNNIIRTTIEAMAATLGGTQSLHTNSFDEAVGLPTEFSARIARNTQIILQEEAFIPKVADPWGGSYMMESLTNEIYNEARAIVEEIETMGGMAAAVASGMPKLRIEESAARRQARIDSGQETIVGVNKYRLEKETIIDVRTIDNTKVREQQTENINRIKSSRDNDKVESALNALTECAKTGKGNLLELSIEALGEISHALEKVWGRHEPSSRVASGAYRSAYGTAEETESALKVIEETRDKLGVNPRILVAKCGQDGHDRGAKVIASAFSDFGFDVDLSPLFSTPEEVVRQAIDNDAHVIGVSSQAAGHKTLVPAIINELKRLGVNDKIIVVGGVIPHQDYQFLYDNGVSSIFGPGTKIPEAAKEVASKIKENA
;
A
#
# COMPACT_ATOMS: atom_id res chain seq x y z
N ASP A 1 -33.09 9.21 -0.52
CA ASP A 1 -32.86 8.67 0.84
C ASP A 1 -31.43 8.22 1.11
N PHE A 2 -30.78 7.49 0.19
CA PHE A 2 -29.39 7.01 0.38
C PHE A 2 -28.29 8.03 0.07
N ALA A 3 -28.33 8.68 -1.11
CA ALA A 3 -27.24 9.58 -1.57
C ALA A 3 -26.82 10.67 -0.56
N PRO A 4 -27.74 11.32 0.20
CA PRO A 4 -27.35 12.29 1.23
C PRO A 4 -26.55 11.71 2.41
N ARG A 5 -26.26 10.41 2.44
CA ARG A 5 -25.37 9.74 3.41
C ARG A 5 -24.03 9.30 2.79
N LEU A 6 -23.85 9.45 1.47
CA LEU A 6 -22.57 9.15 0.83
C LEU A 6 -21.51 10.20 1.17
N SER A 7 -20.28 9.73 1.31
CA SER A 7 -19.08 10.55 1.47
C SER A 7 -17.93 9.92 0.70
N PHE A 8 -16.91 10.72 0.43
CA PHE A 8 -15.74 10.35 -0.36
C PHE A 8 -14.47 10.49 0.47
N PHE A 9 -13.40 9.88 -0.03
CA PHE A 9 -12.11 9.95 0.60
C PHE A 9 -11.01 10.05 -0.47
N TRP A 10 -10.19 11.10 -0.40
CA TRP A 10 -9.08 11.32 -1.32
C TRP A 10 -7.73 11.33 -0.61
N GLY A 11 -6.73 10.66 -1.20
CA GLY A 11 -5.34 10.96 -0.90
C GLY A 11 -4.91 12.28 -1.56
N ILE A 12 -4.00 13.03 -0.92
CA ILE A 12 -3.47 14.30 -1.41
C ILE A 12 -1.95 14.22 -1.43
N GLY A 13 -1.35 14.18 -2.62
CA GLY A 13 0.11 14.13 -2.80
C GLY A 13 0.74 15.49 -3.11
N MET A 14 2.03 15.46 -3.41
CA MET A 14 2.86 16.67 -3.59
C MET A 14 2.56 17.51 -4.83
N ASN A 15 1.78 17.04 -5.81
CA ASN A 15 1.41 17.86 -6.97
C ASN A 15 0.27 18.82 -6.60
N PHE A 16 0.64 19.91 -5.94
CA PHE A 16 -0.26 20.87 -5.31
C PHE A 16 -1.42 21.34 -6.20
N TYR A 17 -1.14 21.79 -7.42
CA TYR A 17 -2.17 22.30 -8.33
C TYR A 17 -3.10 21.19 -8.84
N MET A 18 -2.54 20.02 -9.17
CA MET A 18 -3.32 18.85 -9.61
C MET A 18 -4.31 18.41 -8.53
N GLU A 19 -3.89 18.42 -7.27
CA GLU A 19 -4.75 17.99 -6.16
C GLU A 19 -5.90 18.96 -5.89
N ILE A 20 -5.66 20.27 -5.96
CA ILE A 20 -6.72 21.29 -5.87
C ILE A 20 -7.72 21.10 -7.02
N ALA A 21 -7.22 21.01 -8.26
CA ALA A 21 -8.03 20.81 -9.44
C ALA A 21 -8.83 19.49 -9.39
N LYS A 22 -8.23 18.40 -8.88
CA LYS A 22 -8.88 17.09 -8.70
C LYS A 22 -10.11 17.20 -7.80
N LEU A 23 -10.00 17.84 -6.64
CA LEU A 23 -11.12 17.98 -5.72
C LEU A 23 -12.26 18.83 -6.31
N ARG A 24 -11.92 19.89 -7.06
CA ARG A 24 -12.90 20.73 -7.78
C ARG A 24 -13.60 19.95 -8.89
N ALA A 25 -12.82 19.27 -9.74
CA ALA A 25 -13.32 18.48 -10.86
C ALA A 25 -14.21 17.32 -10.40
N ALA A 26 -13.81 16.62 -9.34
CA ALA A 26 -14.56 15.50 -8.80
C ALA A 26 -15.97 15.90 -8.34
N ARG A 27 -16.13 17.05 -7.66
CA ARG A 27 -17.46 17.55 -7.26
C ARG A 27 -18.36 17.80 -8.47
N ARG A 28 -17.82 18.41 -9.52
CA ARG A 28 -18.56 18.66 -10.77
C ARG A 28 -18.93 17.35 -11.46
N LEU A 29 -17.98 16.42 -11.59
CA LEU A 29 -18.20 15.12 -12.22
C LEU A 29 -19.27 14.31 -11.49
N TRP A 30 -19.19 14.24 -10.16
CA TRP A 30 -20.20 13.56 -9.35
C TRP A 30 -21.60 14.15 -9.53
N ALA A 31 -21.73 15.48 -9.43
CA ALA A 31 -23.01 16.15 -9.61
C ALA A 31 -23.60 15.87 -11.00
N SER A 32 -22.78 15.94 -12.06
CA SER A 32 -23.21 15.60 -13.43
C SER A 32 -23.68 14.15 -13.53
N LEU A 33 -22.86 13.18 -13.08
CA LEU A 33 -23.18 11.75 -13.19
C LEU A 33 -24.44 11.37 -12.41
N ILE A 34 -24.60 11.89 -11.18
CA ILE A 34 -25.79 11.60 -10.37
C ILE A 34 -27.04 12.21 -10.99
N ASN A 35 -26.94 13.43 -11.52
CA ASN A 35 -28.07 14.07 -12.18
C ASN A 35 -28.47 13.32 -13.46
N GLU A 36 -27.49 13.04 -14.34
CA GLU A 36 -27.69 12.35 -15.63
C GLU A 36 -28.28 10.95 -15.46
N LYS A 37 -27.84 10.19 -14.45
CA LYS A 37 -28.24 8.77 -14.29
C LYS A 37 -29.45 8.56 -13.38
N PHE A 38 -29.62 9.36 -12.34
CA PHE A 38 -30.58 9.07 -11.26
C PHE A 38 -31.63 10.15 -11.04
N HIS A 39 -31.50 11.33 -11.66
CA HIS A 39 -32.50 12.41 -11.62
C HIS A 39 -33.04 12.70 -10.20
N PRO A 40 -32.16 13.01 -9.22
CA PRO A 40 -32.56 13.10 -7.82
C PRO A 40 -33.47 14.31 -7.54
N LYS A 41 -34.48 14.12 -6.68
CA LYS A 41 -35.37 15.22 -6.24
C LYS A 41 -34.77 16.14 -5.19
N ASN A 42 -33.74 15.68 -4.47
CA ASN A 42 -33.10 16.43 -3.40
C ASN A 42 -31.69 16.84 -3.85
N GLU A 43 -31.43 18.14 -3.92
CA GLU A 43 -30.14 18.73 -4.31
C GLU A 43 -28.95 18.20 -3.50
N LYS A 44 -29.17 17.85 -2.23
CA LYS A 44 -28.12 17.23 -1.38
C LYS A 44 -27.60 15.92 -1.94
N SER A 45 -28.32 15.27 -2.85
CA SER A 45 -27.87 14.05 -3.53
C SER A 45 -26.75 14.32 -4.53
N LEU A 46 -26.62 15.57 -5.01
CA LEU A 46 -25.58 16.01 -5.94
C LEU A 46 -24.29 16.42 -5.22
N MET A 47 -24.30 16.51 -3.90
CA MET A 47 -23.15 16.95 -3.12
C MET A 47 -22.14 15.83 -2.93
N LEU A 48 -20.92 16.04 -3.42
CA LEU A 48 -19.76 15.24 -3.06
C LEU A 48 -19.12 15.86 -1.81
N ARG A 49 -19.29 15.20 -0.66
CA ARG A 49 -18.61 15.56 0.60
C ARG A 49 -17.44 14.62 0.81
N THR A 50 -16.28 15.17 1.16
CA THR A 50 -15.05 14.38 1.19
C THR A 50 -14.23 14.57 2.46
N HIS A 51 -13.64 13.47 2.89
CA HIS A 51 -12.43 13.46 3.70
C HIS A 51 -11.20 13.52 2.79
N CYS A 52 -10.10 14.07 3.29
CA CYS A 52 -8.79 13.98 2.66
C CYS A 52 -7.74 13.48 3.65
N GLN A 53 -6.76 12.74 3.16
CA GLN A 53 -5.55 12.39 3.91
C GLN A 53 -4.33 12.76 3.07
N THR A 54 -3.32 13.37 3.70
CA THR A 54 -2.02 13.62 3.07
C THR A 54 -1.35 12.30 2.67
N SER A 55 -0.46 12.28 1.67
CA SER A 55 0.02 11.03 1.11
C SER A 55 1.05 10.38 2.01
N GLY A 56 0.75 9.23 2.63
CA GLY A 56 1.75 8.47 3.40
C GLY A 56 2.96 8.07 2.57
N TRP A 57 2.74 7.80 1.27
CA TRP A 57 3.81 7.43 0.34
C TRP A 57 4.75 8.58 -0.02
N SER A 58 4.33 9.85 0.06
CA SER A 58 5.22 10.98 -0.23
C SER A 58 6.24 11.24 0.87
N LEU A 59 6.03 10.64 2.04
CA LEU A 59 6.89 10.78 3.21
C LEU A 59 8.09 9.86 3.11
N THR A 60 9.23 10.35 3.56
CA THR A 60 10.53 9.69 3.43
C THR A 60 11.03 9.22 4.78
N GLU A 61 11.68 8.06 4.81
CA GLU A 61 12.43 7.61 5.99
C GLU A 61 13.65 8.51 6.22
N GLN A 62 14.36 8.83 5.13
CA GLN A 62 15.52 9.70 5.14
C GLN A 62 15.12 11.16 5.37
N ASP A 63 15.94 11.87 6.15
CA ASP A 63 15.71 13.26 6.56
C ASP A 63 14.23 13.58 6.86
N PRO A 64 13.63 12.90 7.87
CA PRO A 64 12.19 12.81 8.03
C PRO A 64 11.53 14.13 8.44
N TYR A 65 12.29 15.13 8.92
CA TYR A 65 11.73 16.45 9.22
C TYR A 65 11.25 17.19 7.96
N ASN A 66 11.77 16.86 6.78
CA ASN A 66 11.23 17.35 5.51
C ASN A 66 9.75 16.96 5.31
N ASN A 67 9.30 15.88 5.95
CA ASN A 67 7.91 15.43 5.89
C ASN A 67 6.95 16.44 6.53
N ILE A 68 7.40 17.25 7.51
CA ILE A 68 6.58 18.35 8.05
C ILE A 68 6.21 19.34 6.93
N ILE A 69 7.17 19.67 6.08
CA ILE A 69 6.98 20.60 4.96
C ILE A 69 6.07 19.96 3.90
N ARG A 70 6.33 18.69 3.55
CA ARG A 70 5.50 17.93 2.59
C ARG A 70 4.04 17.88 3.03
N THR A 71 3.78 17.41 4.25
CA THR A 71 2.44 17.34 4.81
C THR A 71 1.79 18.71 4.92
N THR A 72 2.54 19.79 5.19
CA THR A 72 1.99 21.15 5.18
C THR A 72 1.51 21.57 3.79
N ILE A 73 2.30 21.30 2.74
CA ILE A 73 1.93 21.59 1.35
C ILE A 73 0.70 20.77 0.92
N GLU A 74 0.68 19.49 1.26
CA GLU A 74 -0.45 18.59 0.97
C GLU A 74 -1.72 19.01 1.73
N ALA A 75 -1.59 19.40 3.00
CA ALA A 75 -2.70 19.93 3.79
C ALA A 75 -3.27 21.21 3.17
N MET A 76 -2.40 22.13 2.74
CA MET A 76 -2.82 23.33 2.02
C MET A 76 -3.59 22.98 0.74
N ALA A 77 -3.10 22.04 -0.08
CA ALA A 77 -3.82 21.60 -1.27
C ALA A 77 -5.21 21.02 -0.94
N ALA A 78 -5.32 20.21 0.12
CA ALA A 78 -6.59 19.65 0.56
C ALA A 78 -7.58 20.74 1.00
N THR A 79 -7.13 21.71 1.78
CA THR A 79 -7.96 22.83 2.26
C THR A 79 -8.39 23.75 1.12
N LEU A 80 -7.48 24.12 0.22
CA LEU A 80 -7.75 24.99 -0.93
C LEU A 80 -8.60 24.30 -1.99
N GLY A 81 -8.55 22.97 -2.09
CA GLY A 81 -9.47 22.18 -2.89
C GLY A 81 -10.85 22.00 -2.26
N GLY A 82 -11.08 22.47 -1.03
CA GLY A 82 -12.39 22.47 -0.36
C GLY A 82 -12.81 21.14 0.26
N THR A 83 -11.90 20.46 0.97
CA THR A 83 -12.23 19.26 1.77
C THR A 83 -13.16 19.57 2.96
N GLN A 84 -13.92 18.57 3.43
CA GLN A 84 -14.80 18.70 4.61
C GLN A 84 -14.14 18.20 5.90
N SER A 85 -13.15 17.33 5.81
CA SER A 85 -12.30 16.91 6.92
C SER A 85 -10.93 16.50 6.42
N LEU A 86 -9.90 16.59 7.28
CA LEU A 86 -8.51 16.37 6.89
C LEU A 86 -7.76 15.55 7.93
N HIS A 87 -7.02 14.54 7.45
CA HIS A 87 -5.98 13.83 8.19
C HIS A 87 -4.63 14.32 7.67
N THR A 88 -3.79 14.81 8.57
CA THR A 88 -2.39 15.14 8.32
C THR A 88 -1.52 14.06 8.95
N ASN A 89 -0.66 13.48 8.13
CA ASN A 89 0.26 12.44 8.53
C ASN A 89 1.33 12.98 9.47
N SER A 90 1.95 12.09 10.23
CA SER A 90 3.08 12.45 11.10
C SER A 90 4.40 12.30 10.35
N PHE A 91 5.41 13.10 10.71
CA PHE A 91 6.67 13.15 9.96
C PHE A 91 7.48 11.84 10.03
N ASP A 92 7.15 10.95 10.96
CA ASP A 92 7.77 9.65 11.24
C ASP A 92 7.03 8.45 10.60
N GLU A 93 5.99 8.68 9.80
CA GLU A 93 5.12 7.63 9.24
C GLU A 93 5.85 6.61 8.34
N ALA A 94 6.91 7.05 7.64
CA ALA A 94 7.73 6.16 6.81
C ALA A 94 8.63 5.22 7.64
N VAL A 95 8.72 5.43 8.96
CA VAL A 95 9.59 4.68 9.87
C VAL A 95 8.79 3.84 10.86
N GLY A 96 7.65 4.36 11.33
CA GLY A 96 6.79 3.64 12.26
C GLY A 96 5.49 4.38 12.58
N LEU A 97 4.85 3.98 13.67
CA LEU A 97 3.63 4.64 14.13
C LEU A 97 3.94 5.98 14.81
N PRO A 98 3.03 6.97 14.72
CA PRO A 98 3.23 8.27 15.33
C PRO A 98 3.53 8.20 16.83
N THR A 99 4.51 8.99 17.25
CA THR A 99 4.75 9.38 18.64
C THR A 99 3.80 10.50 19.06
N GLU A 100 3.70 10.81 20.36
CA GLU A 100 2.93 11.98 20.81
C GLU A 100 3.49 13.29 20.24
N PHE A 101 4.81 13.37 20.10
CA PHE A 101 5.51 14.53 19.54
C PHE A 101 5.15 14.74 18.07
N SER A 102 5.28 13.70 17.24
CA SER A 102 4.99 13.80 15.81
C SER A 102 3.50 14.01 15.53
N ALA A 103 2.62 13.33 16.28
CA ALA A 103 1.17 13.54 16.18
C ALA A 103 0.74 14.96 16.57
N ARG A 104 1.41 15.58 17.57
CA ARG A 104 1.17 16.99 17.93
C ARG A 104 1.51 17.91 16.76
N ILE A 105 2.64 17.70 16.09
CA ILE A 105 3.04 18.50 14.92
C ILE A 105 2.01 18.34 13.81
N ALA A 106 1.65 17.10 13.46
CA ALA A 106 0.66 16.81 12.43
C ALA A 106 -0.68 17.53 12.66
N ARG A 107 -1.20 17.48 13.89
CA ARG A 107 -2.42 18.22 14.26
C ARG A 107 -2.22 19.74 14.16
N ASN A 108 -1.10 20.24 14.67
CA ASN A 108 -0.82 21.68 14.70
C ASN A 108 -0.64 22.26 13.28
N THR A 109 -0.20 21.48 12.30
CA THR A 109 -0.22 21.89 10.88
C THR A 109 -1.62 22.35 10.48
N GLN A 110 -2.68 21.60 10.83
CA GLN A 110 -4.05 22.01 10.51
C GLN A 110 -4.51 23.24 11.31
N ILE A 111 -4.15 23.32 12.60
CA ILE A 111 -4.52 24.45 13.46
C ILE A 111 -3.89 25.76 12.95
N ILE A 112 -2.61 25.73 12.56
CA ILE A 112 -1.92 26.90 12.00
C ILE A 112 -2.58 27.34 10.69
N LEU A 113 -2.94 26.39 9.81
CA LEU A 113 -3.68 26.71 8.58
C LEU A 113 -5.05 27.34 8.86
N GLN A 114 -5.71 26.95 9.96
CA GLN A 114 -7.01 27.49 10.35
C GLN A 114 -6.92 28.88 10.98
N GLU A 115 -6.00 29.04 11.94
CA GLU A 115 -5.99 30.19 12.85
C GLU A 115 -4.99 31.28 12.45
N GLU A 116 -3.91 30.94 11.74
CA GLU A 116 -2.80 31.86 11.44
C GLU A 116 -2.64 32.15 9.93
N ALA A 117 -2.95 31.19 9.07
CA ALA A 117 -2.71 31.34 7.62
C ALA A 117 -3.79 32.16 6.89
N PHE A 118 -4.91 32.49 7.56
CA PHE A 118 -6.07 33.20 6.99
C PHE A 118 -6.73 32.54 5.75
N ILE A 119 -6.28 31.34 5.34
CA ILE A 119 -6.83 30.56 4.23
C ILE A 119 -8.36 30.39 4.33
N PRO A 120 -8.95 30.10 5.51
CA PRO A 120 -10.40 29.86 5.60
C PRO A 120 -11.28 31.10 5.40
N LYS A 121 -10.70 32.30 5.22
CA LYS A 121 -11.47 33.56 5.13
C LYS A 121 -12.11 33.81 3.77
N VAL A 122 -11.70 33.08 2.73
CA VAL A 122 -12.26 33.20 1.37
C VAL A 122 -12.64 31.81 0.87
N ALA A 123 -13.88 31.65 0.40
CA ALA A 123 -14.36 30.40 -0.21
C ALA A 123 -13.83 30.26 -1.64
N ASP A 124 -13.33 29.06 -1.98
CA ASP A 124 -12.68 28.73 -3.27
C ASP A 124 -11.77 29.87 -3.79
N PRO A 125 -10.69 30.22 -3.07
CA PRO A 125 -9.86 31.38 -3.40
C PRO A 125 -9.16 31.29 -4.77
N TRP A 126 -9.13 30.10 -5.38
CA TRP A 126 -8.64 29.89 -6.74
C TRP A 126 -9.69 30.09 -7.83
N GLY A 127 -10.96 30.31 -7.47
CA GLY A 127 -12.05 30.54 -8.41
C GLY A 127 -11.74 31.68 -9.37
N GLY A 128 -11.80 31.40 -10.67
CA GLY A 128 -11.47 32.35 -11.72
C GLY A 128 -9.98 32.43 -12.12
N SER A 129 -9.08 31.71 -11.44
CA SER A 129 -7.69 31.56 -11.91
C SER A 129 -7.67 30.81 -13.25
N TYR A 130 -7.14 31.45 -14.31
CA TYR A 130 -7.11 30.87 -15.66
C TYR A 130 -6.49 29.47 -15.69
N MET A 131 -5.37 29.28 -14.99
CA MET A 131 -4.68 28.00 -14.92
C MET A 131 -5.51 26.97 -14.14
N MET A 132 -6.04 27.33 -12.96
CA MET A 132 -6.77 26.37 -12.13
C MET A 132 -8.07 25.92 -12.79
N GLU A 133 -8.78 26.83 -13.47
CA GLU A 133 -9.99 26.46 -14.21
C GLU A 133 -9.68 25.56 -15.41
N SER A 134 -8.61 25.84 -16.17
CA SER A 134 -8.20 24.96 -17.28
C SER A 134 -7.84 23.56 -16.78
N LEU A 135 -6.99 23.48 -15.75
CA LEU A 135 -6.56 22.20 -15.18
C LEU A 135 -7.75 21.41 -14.60
N THR A 136 -8.69 22.10 -13.94
CA THR A 136 -9.93 21.48 -13.44
C THR A 136 -10.78 20.92 -14.58
N ASN A 137 -10.82 21.60 -15.73
CA ASN A 137 -11.52 21.11 -16.93
C ASN A 137 -10.85 19.91 -17.57
N GLU A 138 -9.53 19.92 -17.69
CA GLU A 138 -8.75 18.80 -18.22
C GLU A 138 -8.96 17.54 -17.37
N ILE A 139 -8.80 17.64 -16.04
CA ILE A 139 -9.05 16.50 -15.14
C ILE A 139 -10.48 15.98 -15.24
N TYR A 140 -11.47 16.87 -15.32
CA TYR A 140 -12.87 16.46 -15.47
C TYR A 140 -13.09 15.66 -16.75
N ASN A 141 -12.54 16.10 -17.87
CA ASN A 141 -12.71 15.44 -19.17
C ASN A 141 -12.02 14.06 -19.19
N GLU A 142 -10.77 13.99 -18.73
CA GLU A 142 -10.01 12.73 -18.64
C GLU A 142 -10.69 11.73 -17.70
N ALA A 143 -11.14 12.18 -16.52
CA ALA A 143 -11.85 11.34 -15.57
C ALA A 143 -13.20 10.86 -16.13
N ARG A 144 -13.93 11.72 -16.85
CA ARG A 144 -15.21 11.35 -17.49
C ARG A 144 -15.00 10.28 -18.56
N ALA A 145 -13.97 10.40 -19.39
CA ALA A 145 -13.64 9.38 -20.40
C ALA A 145 -13.36 8.00 -19.78
N ILE A 146 -12.62 7.97 -18.66
CA ILE A 146 -12.37 6.71 -17.91
C ILE A 146 -13.68 6.14 -17.32
N VAL A 147 -14.54 6.99 -16.78
CA VAL A 147 -15.86 6.54 -16.28
C VAL A 147 -16.69 5.94 -17.42
N GLU A 148 -16.72 6.57 -18.59
CA GLU A 148 -17.45 6.07 -19.76
C GLU A 148 -16.90 4.72 -20.28
N GLU A 149 -15.57 4.55 -20.27
CA GLU A 149 -14.92 3.25 -20.55
C GLU A 149 -15.42 2.17 -19.57
N ILE A 150 -15.42 2.48 -18.27
CA ILE A 150 -15.85 1.54 -17.22
C ILE A 150 -17.33 1.19 -17.35
N GLU A 151 -18.19 2.15 -17.69
CA GLU A 151 -19.61 1.90 -17.91
C GLU A 151 -19.85 0.98 -19.11
N THR A 152 -19.07 1.14 -20.18
CA THR A 152 -19.12 0.25 -21.36
C THR A 152 -18.72 -1.19 -21.00
N MET A 153 -17.86 -1.38 -19.99
CA MET A 153 -17.47 -2.70 -19.46
C MET A 153 -18.55 -3.34 -18.56
N GLY A 154 -19.68 -2.68 -18.31
CA GLY A 154 -20.70 -3.15 -17.38
C GLY A 154 -20.52 -2.62 -15.94
N GLY A 155 -19.77 -1.53 -15.77
CA GLY A 155 -19.56 -0.85 -14.50
C GLY A 155 -18.33 -1.35 -13.71
N MET A 156 -18.05 -0.67 -12.59
CA MET A 156 -16.80 -0.86 -11.86
C MET A 156 -16.63 -2.27 -11.28
N ALA A 157 -17.72 -2.96 -10.92
CA ALA A 157 -17.65 -4.35 -10.43
C ALA A 157 -17.07 -5.30 -11.49
N ALA A 158 -17.53 -5.19 -12.74
CA ALA A 158 -17.01 -5.97 -13.86
C ALA A 158 -15.56 -5.56 -14.20
N ALA A 159 -15.27 -4.25 -14.19
CA ALA A 159 -13.91 -3.75 -14.42
C ALA A 159 -12.91 -4.29 -13.37
N VAL A 160 -13.26 -4.27 -12.08
CA VAL A 160 -12.42 -4.84 -11.01
C VAL A 160 -12.23 -6.35 -11.19
N ALA A 161 -13.30 -7.08 -11.49
CA ALA A 161 -13.23 -8.53 -11.75
C ALA A 161 -12.31 -8.88 -12.94
N SER A 162 -12.23 -8.01 -13.96
CA SER A 162 -11.31 -8.19 -15.09
C SER A 162 -9.84 -7.88 -14.75
N GLY A 163 -9.58 -7.24 -13.62
CA GLY A 163 -8.25 -6.82 -13.17
C GLY A 163 -7.70 -5.54 -13.82
N MET A 164 -8.44 -4.91 -14.76
CA MET A 164 -7.99 -3.73 -15.50
C MET A 164 -7.60 -2.54 -14.59
N PRO A 165 -8.42 -2.13 -13.59
CA PRO A 165 -8.06 -0.99 -12.74
C PRO A 165 -6.76 -1.21 -11.96
N LYS A 166 -6.58 -2.42 -11.40
CA LYS A 166 -5.36 -2.76 -10.64
C LYS A 166 -4.12 -2.70 -11.53
N LEU A 167 -4.18 -3.26 -12.74
CA LEU A 167 -3.06 -3.25 -13.69
C LEU A 167 -2.64 -1.82 -14.07
N ARG A 168 -3.60 -0.94 -14.39
CA ARG A 168 -3.29 0.47 -14.73
C ARG A 168 -2.64 1.22 -13.56
N ILE A 169 -3.06 0.94 -12.33
CA ILE A 169 -2.44 1.52 -11.11
C ILE A 169 -1.01 0.99 -10.93
N GLU A 170 -0.79 -0.32 -11.12
CA GLU A 170 0.54 -0.94 -11.04
C GLU A 170 1.50 -0.38 -12.09
N GLU A 171 1.04 -0.18 -13.34
CA GLU A 171 1.84 0.47 -14.38
C GLU A 171 2.23 1.91 -14.02
N SER A 172 1.30 2.68 -13.46
CA SER A 172 1.58 4.04 -12.99
C SER A 172 2.63 4.04 -11.88
N ALA A 173 2.55 3.09 -10.95
CA ALA A 173 3.54 2.90 -9.89
C ALA A 173 4.92 2.51 -10.44
N ALA A 174 5.00 1.60 -11.41
CA ALA A 174 6.25 1.19 -12.05
C ALA A 174 6.91 2.35 -12.80
N ARG A 175 6.15 3.10 -13.62
CA ARG A 175 6.67 4.29 -14.33
C ARG A 175 7.17 5.35 -13.35
N ARG A 176 6.46 5.55 -12.23
CA ARG A 176 6.87 6.50 -11.20
C ARG A 176 8.15 6.07 -10.51
N GLN A 177 8.27 4.80 -10.14
CA GLN A 177 9.49 4.29 -9.51
C GLN A 177 10.70 4.48 -10.45
N ALA A 178 10.54 4.18 -11.74
CA ALA A 178 11.60 4.38 -12.72
C ALA A 178 12.07 5.85 -12.81
N ARG A 179 11.15 6.82 -12.75
CA ARG A 179 11.51 8.24 -12.72
C ARG A 179 12.26 8.64 -11.45
N ILE A 180 11.93 8.04 -10.31
CA ILE A 180 12.60 8.32 -9.03
C ILE A 180 14.01 7.73 -9.05
N ASP A 181 14.14 6.46 -9.42
CA ASP A 181 15.42 5.74 -9.40
C ASP A 181 16.40 6.34 -10.42
N SER A 182 15.92 6.76 -11.59
CA SER A 182 16.70 7.48 -12.61
C SER A 182 17.00 8.95 -12.26
N GLY A 183 16.40 9.50 -11.20
CA GLY A 183 16.57 10.89 -10.78
C GLY A 183 15.78 11.94 -11.59
N GLN A 184 14.94 11.51 -12.54
CA GLN A 184 14.03 12.41 -13.28
C GLN A 184 12.98 13.05 -12.36
N GLU A 185 12.49 12.31 -11.37
CA GLU A 185 11.62 12.81 -10.29
C GLU A 185 12.47 12.97 -9.03
N THR A 186 12.67 14.22 -8.59
CA THR A 186 13.50 14.50 -7.40
C THR A 186 12.72 14.26 -6.11
N ILE A 187 13.33 13.50 -5.19
CA ILE A 187 12.90 13.38 -3.80
C ILE A 187 14.07 13.83 -2.91
N VAL A 188 13.92 15.04 -2.34
CA VAL A 188 14.92 15.65 -1.44
C VAL A 188 15.19 14.75 -0.23
N GLY A 189 16.47 14.49 0.05
CA GLY A 189 16.93 13.59 1.10
C GLY A 189 17.05 12.12 0.66
N VAL A 190 16.45 11.73 -0.47
CA VAL A 190 16.43 10.33 -0.94
C VAL A 190 17.33 10.13 -2.16
N ASN A 191 17.00 10.73 -3.31
CA ASN A 191 17.80 10.59 -4.52
C ASN A 191 18.65 11.84 -4.83
N LYS A 192 18.40 12.95 -4.13
CA LYS A 192 19.15 14.20 -4.25
C LYS A 192 19.23 14.91 -2.91
N TYR A 193 20.34 15.59 -2.66
CA TYR A 193 20.61 16.28 -1.38
C TYR A 193 20.57 15.32 -0.18
N ARG A 194 21.13 14.12 -0.33
CA ARG A 194 21.22 13.13 0.76
C ARG A 194 22.16 13.64 1.85
N LEU A 195 21.83 13.34 3.10
CA LEU A 195 22.73 13.55 4.22
C LEU A 195 23.85 12.50 4.18
N GLU A 196 25.05 12.87 4.64
CA GLU A 196 26.14 11.90 4.85
C GLU A 196 25.82 10.92 5.98
N LYS A 197 25.04 11.37 6.97
CA LYS A 197 24.60 10.59 8.11
C LYS A 197 23.16 10.95 8.47
N GLU A 198 22.29 9.93 8.51
CA GLU A 198 20.89 10.09 8.87
C GLU A 198 20.70 10.44 10.36
N THR A 199 19.62 11.17 10.64
CA THR A 199 19.24 11.52 12.01
C THR A 199 18.42 10.38 12.61
N ILE A 200 18.81 9.92 13.79
CA ILE A 200 18.05 8.91 14.54
C ILE A 200 16.83 9.60 15.14
N ILE A 201 15.64 9.10 14.81
CA ILE A 201 14.38 9.52 15.43
C ILE A 201 13.88 8.42 16.39
N ASP A 202 13.14 8.83 17.42
CA ASP A 202 12.48 7.88 18.31
C ASP A 202 11.29 7.24 17.58
N VAL A 203 11.25 5.91 17.55
CA VAL A 203 10.24 5.13 16.84
C VAL A 203 9.39 4.39 17.85
N ARG A 204 8.07 4.59 17.77
CA ARG A 204 7.14 3.89 18.65
C ARG A 204 7.18 2.39 18.38
N THR A 205 7.70 1.65 19.35
CA THR A 205 7.73 0.18 19.30
C THR A 205 6.50 -0.39 19.99
N ILE A 206 5.87 -1.40 19.36
CA ILE A 206 4.75 -2.15 19.95
C ILE A 206 5.24 -3.53 20.35
N ASP A 207 5.06 -3.88 21.63
CA ASP A 207 5.23 -5.24 22.10
C ASP A 207 4.02 -6.09 21.69
N ASN A 208 4.15 -6.77 20.55
CA ASN A 208 3.12 -7.65 20.01
C ASN A 208 2.87 -8.89 20.88
N THR A 209 3.83 -9.32 21.70
CA THR A 209 3.71 -10.49 22.57
C THR A 209 2.75 -10.18 23.70
N LYS A 210 2.99 -9.07 24.40
CA LYS A 210 2.11 -8.60 25.47
C LYS A 210 0.69 -8.31 24.97
N VAL A 211 0.55 -7.68 23.80
CA VAL A 211 -0.77 -7.42 23.20
C VAL A 211 -1.49 -8.74 22.89
N ARG A 212 -0.81 -9.71 22.26
CA ARG A 212 -1.39 -11.01 21.92
C ARG A 212 -1.85 -11.76 23.16
N GLU A 213 -0.99 -11.86 24.18
CA GLU A 213 -1.31 -12.53 25.45
C GLU A 213 -2.56 -11.92 26.10
N GLN A 214 -2.59 -10.59 26.22
CA GLN A 214 -3.74 -9.89 26.78
C GLN A 214 -5.03 -10.14 26.00
N GLN A 215 -4.97 -10.16 24.67
CA GLN A 215 -6.14 -10.44 23.83
C GLN A 215 -6.58 -11.90 23.92
N THR A 216 -5.64 -12.85 23.98
CA THR A 216 -5.95 -14.27 24.19
C THR A 216 -6.66 -14.49 25.53
N GLU A 217 -6.19 -13.88 26.61
CA GLU A 217 -6.86 -13.93 27.92
C GLU A 217 -8.28 -13.35 27.87
N ASN A 218 -8.45 -12.19 27.23
CA ASN A 218 -9.76 -11.56 27.07
C ASN A 218 -10.75 -12.45 26.30
N ILE A 219 -10.30 -13.07 25.20
CA ILE A 219 -11.10 -14.00 24.41
C ILE A 219 -11.47 -15.22 25.24
N ASN A 220 -10.52 -15.82 25.96
CA ASN A 220 -10.77 -16.99 26.82
C ASN A 220 -11.77 -16.67 27.94
N ARG A 221 -11.68 -15.48 28.54
CA ARG A 221 -12.64 -15.00 29.54
C ARG A 221 -14.05 -14.86 28.94
N ILE A 222 -14.18 -14.20 27.79
CA ILE A 222 -15.49 -14.05 27.12
C ILE A 222 -16.07 -15.41 26.73
N LYS A 223 -15.26 -16.31 26.15
CA LYS A 223 -15.69 -17.65 25.75
C LYS A 223 -16.13 -18.52 26.93
N SER A 224 -15.50 -18.37 28.10
CA SER A 224 -15.87 -19.12 29.30
C SER A 224 -17.10 -18.59 30.02
N SER A 225 -17.45 -17.31 29.87
CA SER A 225 -18.60 -16.69 30.56
C SER A 225 -19.84 -16.50 29.70
N ARG A 226 -19.76 -16.69 28.37
CA ARG A 226 -20.88 -16.47 27.45
C ARG A 226 -21.86 -17.65 27.42
N ASP A 227 -23.11 -17.35 27.05
CA ASP A 227 -24.15 -18.34 26.75
C ASP A 227 -23.89 -18.93 25.35
N ASN A 228 -23.33 -20.15 25.30
CA ASN A 228 -22.91 -20.76 24.04
C ASN A 228 -24.09 -21.15 23.14
N ASP A 229 -25.24 -21.53 23.71
CA ASP A 229 -26.42 -21.91 22.93
C ASP A 229 -26.98 -20.69 22.18
N LYS A 230 -27.01 -19.53 22.84
CA LYS A 230 -27.43 -18.27 22.19
C LYS A 230 -26.47 -17.85 21.09
N VAL A 231 -25.16 -17.98 21.32
CA VAL A 231 -24.15 -17.65 20.30
C VAL A 231 -24.31 -18.56 19.09
N GLU A 232 -24.44 -19.87 19.30
CA GLU A 232 -24.62 -20.82 18.21
C GLU A 232 -25.91 -20.54 17.42
N SER A 233 -27.01 -20.24 18.10
CA SER A 233 -28.26 -19.84 17.45
C SER A 233 -28.09 -18.58 16.58
N ALA A 234 -27.41 -17.54 17.10
CA ALA A 234 -27.17 -16.31 16.36
C ALA A 234 -26.26 -16.54 15.13
N LEU A 235 -25.19 -17.34 15.28
CA LEU A 235 -24.30 -17.68 14.17
C LEU A 235 -25.02 -18.52 13.10
N ASN A 236 -25.88 -19.44 13.49
CA ASN A 236 -26.68 -20.24 12.55
C ASN A 236 -27.68 -19.37 11.79
N ALA A 237 -28.31 -18.38 12.44
CA ALA A 237 -29.17 -17.42 11.77
C ALA A 237 -28.42 -16.59 10.72
N LEU A 238 -27.19 -16.17 11.02
CA LEU A 238 -26.31 -15.49 10.04
C LEU A 238 -26.00 -16.38 8.83
N THR A 239 -25.61 -17.64 9.07
CA THR A 239 -25.34 -18.60 7.99
C THR A 239 -26.60 -18.85 7.13
N GLU A 240 -27.77 -18.97 7.73
CA GLU A 240 -29.02 -19.18 7.00
C GLU A 240 -29.46 -17.94 6.21
N CYS A 241 -29.30 -16.75 6.78
CA CYS A 241 -29.52 -15.49 6.06
C CYS A 241 -28.57 -15.36 4.86
N ALA A 242 -27.30 -15.75 5.02
CA ALA A 242 -26.31 -15.73 3.95
C ALA A 242 -26.63 -16.73 2.81
N LYS A 243 -27.24 -17.89 3.13
CA LYS A 243 -27.70 -18.88 2.14
C LYS A 243 -28.95 -18.44 1.39
N THR A 244 -29.94 -17.92 2.12
CA THR A 244 -31.29 -17.70 1.58
C THR A 244 -31.52 -16.29 1.06
N GLY A 245 -30.71 -15.33 1.50
CA GLY A 245 -30.93 -13.90 1.27
C GLY A 245 -32.13 -13.32 2.02
N LYS A 246 -32.74 -14.08 2.96
CA LYS A 246 -33.88 -13.61 3.76
C LYS A 246 -33.40 -13.06 5.09
N GLY A 247 -33.70 -11.79 5.36
CA GLY A 247 -33.31 -11.08 6.57
C GLY A 247 -32.26 -9.99 6.30
N ASN A 248 -31.76 -9.37 7.36
CA ASN A 248 -30.70 -8.37 7.29
C ASN A 248 -29.47 -8.84 8.07
N LEU A 249 -28.33 -8.98 7.39
CA LEU A 249 -27.11 -9.50 7.99
C LEU A 249 -26.53 -8.56 9.06
N LEU A 250 -26.68 -7.24 8.90
CA LEU A 250 -26.19 -6.29 9.90
C LEU A 250 -27.02 -6.40 11.18
N GLU A 251 -28.34 -6.51 11.06
CA GLU A 251 -29.25 -6.72 12.18
C GLU A 251 -28.89 -8.00 12.95
N LEU A 252 -28.72 -9.12 12.25
CA LEU A 252 -28.31 -10.39 12.86
C LEU A 252 -26.90 -10.34 13.47
N SER A 253 -26.01 -9.50 12.92
CA SER A 253 -24.65 -9.34 13.45
C SER A 253 -24.60 -8.55 14.76
N ILE A 254 -25.63 -7.75 15.07
CA ILE A 254 -25.72 -7.06 16.37
C ILE A 254 -25.93 -8.07 17.50
N GLU A 255 -26.63 -9.16 17.21
CA GLU A 255 -26.94 -10.22 18.18
C GLU A 255 -25.78 -11.22 18.35
N ALA A 256 -24.92 -11.37 17.33
CA ALA A 256 -23.79 -12.28 17.36
C ALA A 256 -22.53 -11.62 17.95
N LEU A 257 -21.91 -12.24 18.96
CA LEU A 257 -20.63 -11.77 19.54
C LEU A 257 -19.47 -12.70 19.15
N GLY A 258 -18.61 -12.21 18.26
CA GLY A 258 -17.44 -12.93 17.74
C GLY A 258 -17.82 -14.04 16.76
N GLU A 259 -16.89 -14.49 15.92
CA GLU A 259 -17.08 -15.63 14.98
C GLU A 259 -18.02 -15.36 13.78
N ILE A 260 -18.60 -14.16 13.66
CA ILE A 260 -19.48 -13.72 12.56
C ILE A 260 -18.88 -14.01 11.18
N SER A 261 -17.65 -13.59 10.93
CA SER A 261 -17.02 -13.75 9.62
C SER A 261 -16.92 -15.21 9.20
N HIS A 262 -16.66 -16.13 10.14
CA HIS A 262 -16.59 -17.56 9.85
C HIS A 262 -17.98 -18.15 9.54
N ALA A 263 -19.04 -17.66 10.19
CA ALA A 263 -20.41 -18.07 9.88
C ALA A 263 -20.83 -17.70 8.44
N LEU A 264 -20.37 -16.55 7.95
CA LEU A 264 -20.61 -16.10 6.57
C LEU A 264 -19.69 -16.83 5.57
N GLU A 265 -18.44 -17.08 5.95
CA GLU A 265 -17.44 -17.82 5.15
C GLU A 265 -17.93 -19.22 4.76
N LYS A 266 -18.69 -19.91 5.63
CA LYS A 266 -19.30 -21.22 5.32
C LYS A 266 -20.17 -21.22 4.06
N VAL A 267 -20.70 -20.07 3.64
CA VAL A 267 -21.59 -19.95 2.47
C VAL A 267 -20.86 -19.36 1.27
N TRP A 268 -20.05 -18.32 1.49
CA TRP A 268 -19.47 -17.54 0.40
C TRP A 268 -18.00 -17.85 0.12
N GLY A 269 -17.33 -18.59 1.00
CA GLY A 269 -15.90 -18.86 0.92
C GLY A 269 -15.05 -17.61 1.15
N ARG A 270 -13.78 -17.68 0.72
CA ARG A 270 -12.84 -16.56 0.73
C ARG A 270 -12.49 -16.18 -0.71
N HIS A 271 -12.29 -14.88 -0.93
CA HIS A 271 -11.84 -14.40 -2.23
C HIS A 271 -10.35 -14.72 -2.44
N GLU A 272 -10.03 -15.35 -3.57
CA GLU A 272 -8.66 -15.58 -4.02
C GLU A 272 -8.36 -14.64 -5.21
N PRO A 273 -7.45 -13.66 -5.04
CA PRO A 273 -7.14 -12.72 -6.10
C PRO A 273 -6.28 -13.39 -7.18
N SER A 274 -6.61 -13.16 -8.46
CA SER A 274 -5.68 -13.48 -9.55
C SER A 274 -4.60 -12.40 -9.66
N SER A 275 -3.34 -12.80 -9.60
CA SER A 275 -2.22 -11.87 -9.70
C SER A 275 -1.71 -11.80 -11.13
N ARG A 276 -1.82 -10.62 -11.76
CA ARG A 276 -1.01 -10.26 -12.93
C ARG A 276 0.12 -9.34 -12.50
N VAL A 277 1.23 -9.34 -13.24
CA VAL A 277 2.35 -8.43 -13.00
C VAL A 277 2.52 -7.61 -14.26
N ALA A 278 2.60 -6.28 -14.12
CA ALA A 278 2.97 -5.42 -15.23
C ALA A 278 4.38 -5.77 -15.73
N SER A 279 4.63 -5.69 -17.03
CA SER A 279 5.96 -5.94 -17.62
C SER A 279 6.34 -4.79 -18.54
N GLY A 280 7.62 -4.44 -18.59
CA GLY A 280 8.20 -3.43 -19.48
C GLY A 280 7.99 -1.98 -19.07
N ALA A 281 7.02 -1.70 -18.19
CA ALA A 281 6.67 -0.34 -17.79
C ALA A 281 7.82 0.36 -17.02
N TYR A 282 8.58 -0.38 -16.21
CA TYR A 282 9.69 0.17 -15.45
C TYR A 282 10.86 0.50 -16.37
N ARG A 283 11.35 -0.47 -17.14
CA ARG A 283 12.49 -0.27 -18.06
C ARG A 283 12.22 0.80 -19.11
N SER A 284 11.02 0.83 -19.69
CA SER A 284 10.65 1.84 -20.68
C SER A 284 10.68 3.26 -20.11
N ALA A 285 10.28 3.45 -18.85
CA ALA A 285 10.28 4.76 -18.21
C ALA A 285 11.67 5.16 -17.66
N TYR A 286 12.52 4.20 -17.31
CA TYR A 286 13.88 4.46 -16.81
C TYR A 286 14.77 5.02 -17.92
N GLY A 287 14.66 4.48 -19.14
CA GLY A 287 15.54 4.78 -20.25
C GLY A 287 16.87 4.03 -20.16
N THR A 288 17.86 4.43 -20.98
CA THR A 288 19.21 3.83 -20.99
C THR A 288 20.10 4.53 -19.98
N ALA A 289 20.67 3.77 -19.04
CA ALA A 289 21.60 4.28 -18.04
C ALA A 289 22.68 3.26 -17.69
N GLU A 290 23.88 3.73 -17.37
CA GLU A 290 25.02 2.89 -16.96
C GLU A 290 24.69 1.96 -15.78
N GLU A 291 23.90 2.44 -14.81
CA GLU A 291 23.46 1.66 -13.65
C GLU A 291 22.64 0.42 -14.06
N THR A 292 21.73 0.59 -15.04
CA THR A 292 20.91 -0.50 -15.57
C THR A 292 21.72 -1.50 -16.39
N GLU A 293 22.70 -1.01 -17.17
CA GLU A 293 23.61 -1.87 -17.93
C GLU A 293 24.52 -2.68 -17.00
N SER A 294 24.99 -2.07 -15.90
CA SER A 294 25.78 -2.75 -14.89
C SER A 294 24.99 -3.87 -14.20
N ALA A 295 23.72 -3.63 -13.86
CA ALA A 295 22.85 -4.65 -13.28
C ALA A 295 22.61 -5.81 -14.26
N LEU A 296 22.28 -5.51 -15.52
CA LEU A 296 22.09 -6.50 -16.58
C LEU A 296 23.32 -7.40 -16.75
N LYS A 297 24.52 -6.81 -16.80
CA LYS A 297 25.76 -7.56 -16.95
C LYS A 297 25.97 -8.56 -15.80
N VAL A 298 25.73 -8.15 -14.56
CA VAL A 298 25.89 -9.06 -13.40
C VAL A 298 24.85 -10.18 -13.43
N ILE A 299 23.63 -9.89 -13.87
CA ILE A 299 22.56 -10.89 -14.00
C ILE A 299 22.90 -11.89 -15.12
N GLU A 300 23.43 -11.43 -16.25
CA GLU A 300 23.91 -12.28 -17.34
C GLU A 300 25.06 -13.19 -16.87
N GLU A 301 26.06 -12.65 -16.18
CA GLU A 301 27.15 -13.45 -15.62
C GLU A 301 26.66 -14.48 -14.59
N THR A 302 25.61 -14.14 -13.83
CA THR A 302 24.98 -15.05 -12.87
C THR A 302 24.25 -16.17 -13.59
N ARG A 303 23.48 -15.83 -14.63
CA ARG A 303 22.80 -16.81 -15.50
C ARG A 303 23.81 -17.75 -16.15
N ASP A 304 24.90 -17.23 -16.68
CA ASP A 304 25.92 -18.04 -17.35
C ASP A 304 26.61 -19.01 -16.37
N LYS A 305 26.74 -18.62 -15.09
CA LYS A 305 27.26 -19.50 -14.03
C LYS A 305 26.25 -20.58 -13.62
N LEU A 306 24.96 -20.24 -13.51
CA LEU A 306 23.89 -21.15 -13.10
C LEU A 306 23.42 -22.09 -14.23
N GLY A 307 23.56 -21.66 -15.49
CA GLY A 307 22.93 -22.31 -16.65
C GLY A 307 21.43 -22.03 -16.80
N VAL A 308 20.83 -21.28 -15.86
CA VAL A 308 19.41 -20.87 -15.83
C VAL A 308 19.31 -19.42 -15.37
N ASN A 309 18.17 -18.77 -15.62
CA ASN A 309 17.93 -17.42 -15.10
C ASN A 309 17.94 -17.44 -13.57
N PRO A 310 18.48 -16.41 -12.90
CA PRO A 310 18.34 -16.29 -11.46
C PRO A 310 16.86 -16.15 -11.11
N ARG A 311 16.41 -16.92 -10.11
CA ARG A 311 15.00 -17.05 -9.74
C ARG A 311 14.72 -16.51 -8.33
N ILE A 312 13.73 -15.64 -8.20
CA ILE A 312 13.33 -15.04 -6.92
C ILE A 312 11.83 -15.25 -6.67
N LEU A 313 11.49 -15.70 -5.47
CA LEU A 313 10.14 -15.63 -4.93
C LEU A 313 9.98 -14.33 -4.14
N VAL A 314 9.22 -13.37 -4.67
CA VAL A 314 8.86 -12.16 -3.92
C VAL A 314 7.64 -12.49 -3.05
N ALA A 315 7.86 -12.56 -1.74
CA ALA A 315 6.90 -13.09 -0.79
C ALA A 315 6.23 -12.01 0.06
N LYS A 316 4.91 -12.17 0.24
CA LYS A 316 4.09 -11.51 1.24
C LYS A 316 3.71 -12.54 2.30
N CYS A 317 4.12 -12.31 3.54
CA CYS A 317 3.90 -13.24 4.64
C CYS A 317 3.03 -12.59 5.73
N GLY A 318 2.12 -13.37 6.31
CA GLY A 318 1.14 -12.88 7.29
C GLY A 318 0.08 -11.97 6.67
N GLN A 319 -0.64 -11.21 7.49
CA GLN A 319 -1.81 -10.42 7.06
C GLN A 319 -1.45 -9.11 6.33
N ASP A 320 -0.20 -8.94 5.89
CA ASP A 320 0.27 -7.73 5.24
C ASP A 320 -0.21 -7.63 3.79
N GLY A 321 -1.17 -6.75 3.54
CA GLY A 321 -1.74 -6.48 2.21
C GLY A 321 -0.97 -5.46 1.37
N HIS A 322 0.13 -4.87 1.85
CA HIS A 322 0.90 -3.90 1.07
C HIS A 322 1.67 -4.60 -0.05
N ASP A 323 1.24 -4.45 -1.30
CA ASP A 323 1.83 -5.15 -2.44
C ASP A 323 2.51 -4.24 -3.47
N ARG A 324 2.38 -2.91 -3.37
CA ARG A 324 3.01 -1.98 -4.33
C ARG A 324 4.51 -2.24 -4.48
N GLY A 325 5.26 -2.28 -3.38
CA GLY A 325 6.71 -2.51 -3.41
C GLY A 325 7.05 -3.86 -4.02
N ALA A 326 6.38 -4.93 -3.57
CA ALA A 326 6.54 -6.28 -4.10
C ALA A 326 6.26 -6.36 -5.61
N LYS A 327 5.19 -5.73 -6.09
CA LYS A 327 4.80 -5.71 -7.50
C LYS A 327 5.76 -4.92 -8.38
N VAL A 328 6.23 -3.78 -7.91
CA VAL A 328 7.20 -2.96 -8.65
C VAL A 328 8.56 -3.68 -8.72
N ILE A 329 9.01 -4.29 -7.62
CA ILE A 329 10.21 -5.13 -7.61
C ILE A 329 10.04 -6.30 -8.58
N ALA A 330 8.91 -7.01 -8.54
CA ALA A 330 8.69 -8.15 -9.41
C ALA A 330 8.67 -7.78 -10.90
N SER A 331 7.98 -6.69 -11.24
CA SER A 331 7.95 -6.14 -12.61
C SER A 331 9.35 -5.77 -13.09
N ALA A 332 10.10 -5.03 -12.28
CA ALA A 332 11.41 -4.53 -12.67
C ALA A 332 12.50 -5.61 -12.67
N PHE A 333 12.50 -6.54 -11.73
CA PHE A 333 13.43 -7.69 -11.75
C PHE A 333 13.20 -8.57 -12.97
N SER A 334 11.93 -8.76 -13.37
CA SER A 334 11.60 -9.45 -14.63
C SER A 334 12.14 -8.68 -15.85
N ASP A 335 12.01 -7.35 -15.87
CA ASP A 335 12.60 -6.51 -16.93
C ASP A 335 14.14 -6.62 -17.01
N PHE A 336 14.81 -6.98 -15.91
CA PHE A 336 16.25 -7.23 -15.82
C PHE A 336 16.68 -8.69 -16.12
N GLY A 337 15.74 -9.61 -16.31
CA GLY A 337 16.03 -11.00 -16.69
C GLY A 337 16.00 -12.02 -15.55
N PHE A 338 15.43 -11.68 -14.39
CA PHE A 338 15.09 -12.67 -13.37
C PHE A 338 13.83 -13.45 -13.76
N ASP A 339 13.80 -14.73 -13.39
CA ASP A 339 12.55 -15.47 -13.28
C ASP A 339 11.91 -15.09 -11.93
N VAL A 340 10.73 -14.45 -11.96
CA VAL A 340 10.10 -13.91 -10.76
C VAL A 340 8.78 -14.61 -10.49
N ASP A 341 8.68 -15.19 -9.30
CA ASP A 341 7.43 -15.71 -8.75
C ASP A 341 6.90 -14.76 -7.67
N LEU A 342 5.58 -14.64 -7.57
CA LEU A 342 4.92 -13.93 -6.48
C LEU A 342 4.23 -14.93 -5.56
N SER A 343 4.40 -14.77 -4.26
CA SER A 343 3.54 -15.50 -3.33
C SER A 343 2.13 -14.92 -3.34
N PRO A 344 1.09 -15.73 -3.07
CA PRO A 344 -0.21 -15.21 -2.70
C PRO A 344 -0.11 -14.28 -1.50
N LEU A 345 -1.01 -13.28 -1.43
CA LEU A 345 -1.20 -12.52 -0.20
C LEU A 345 -1.63 -13.47 0.92
N PHE A 346 -1.26 -13.12 2.15
CA PHE A 346 -1.67 -13.84 3.36
C PHE A 346 -1.05 -15.23 3.56
N SER A 347 0.03 -15.52 2.83
CA SER A 347 0.78 -16.77 2.99
C SER A 347 1.43 -16.87 4.38
N THR A 348 1.39 -18.06 4.95
CA THR A 348 2.16 -18.43 6.15
C THR A 348 3.64 -18.62 5.82
N PRO A 349 4.55 -18.56 6.81
CA PRO A 349 5.95 -18.92 6.61
C PRO A 349 6.14 -20.27 5.92
N GLU A 350 5.35 -21.27 6.31
CA GLU A 350 5.39 -22.62 5.78
C GLU A 350 4.97 -22.69 4.31
N GLU A 351 3.92 -21.97 3.93
CA GLU A 351 3.47 -21.88 2.53
C GLU A 351 4.50 -21.16 1.66
N VAL A 352 5.12 -20.08 2.16
CA VAL A 352 6.20 -19.36 1.46
C VAL A 352 7.38 -20.28 1.21
N VAL A 353 7.82 -21.03 2.22
CA VAL A 353 8.95 -21.97 2.09
C VAL A 353 8.62 -23.10 1.12
N ARG A 354 7.43 -23.70 1.23
CA ARG A 354 7.00 -24.75 0.29
C ARG A 354 7.00 -24.23 -1.15
N GLN A 355 6.41 -23.06 -1.39
CA GLN A 355 6.39 -22.46 -2.73
C GLN A 355 7.80 -22.18 -3.27
N ALA A 356 8.71 -21.69 -2.42
CA ALA A 356 10.09 -21.43 -2.82
C ALA A 356 10.83 -22.72 -3.21
N ILE A 357 10.57 -23.83 -2.53
CA ILE A 357 11.14 -25.14 -2.85
C ILE A 357 10.52 -25.69 -4.13
N ASP A 358 9.19 -25.68 -4.24
CA ASP A 358 8.47 -26.23 -5.39
C ASP A 358 8.83 -25.52 -6.70
N ASN A 359 9.13 -24.22 -6.64
CA ASN A 359 9.55 -23.42 -7.77
C ASN A 359 11.07 -23.44 -8.03
N ASP A 360 11.84 -24.09 -7.16
CA ASP A 360 13.31 -24.03 -7.14
C ASP A 360 13.84 -22.59 -7.19
N ALA A 361 13.29 -21.72 -6.35
CA ALA A 361 13.77 -20.35 -6.22
C ALA A 361 15.19 -20.35 -5.66
N HIS A 362 16.04 -19.42 -6.11
CA HIS A 362 17.36 -19.21 -5.51
C HIS A 362 17.26 -18.27 -4.29
N VAL A 363 16.28 -17.36 -4.32
CA VAL A 363 16.09 -16.31 -3.31
C VAL A 363 14.63 -16.23 -2.88
N ILE A 364 14.41 -16.07 -1.56
CA ILE A 364 13.13 -15.64 -1.01
C ILE A 364 13.27 -14.16 -0.62
N GLY A 365 12.59 -13.29 -1.37
CA GLY A 365 12.53 -11.85 -1.11
C GLY A 365 11.28 -11.48 -0.31
N VAL A 366 11.41 -11.36 1.02
CA VAL A 366 10.28 -11.05 1.89
C VAL A 366 10.01 -9.54 1.87
N SER A 367 8.84 -9.14 1.38
CA SER A 367 8.40 -7.74 1.41
C SER A 367 7.51 -7.51 2.64
N SER A 368 8.01 -6.79 3.64
CA SER A 368 7.34 -6.57 4.93
C SER A 368 7.12 -5.07 5.22
N GLN A 369 5.86 -4.67 5.41
CA GLN A 369 5.46 -3.29 5.70
C GLN A 369 4.49 -3.21 6.89
N ALA A 370 4.22 -4.34 7.56
CA ALA A 370 3.29 -4.44 8.68
C ALA A 370 3.98 -4.80 10.02
N ALA A 371 5.28 -4.51 10.15
CA ALA A 371 6.09 -4.77 11.36
C ALA A 371 6.14 -6.24 11.84
N GLY A 372 5.83 -7.20 10.96
CA GLY A 372 5.86 -8.63 11.27
C GLY A 372 7.23 -9.29 11.11
N HIS A 373 8.25 -8.55 10.63
CA HIS A 373 9.55 -9.08 10.23
C HIS A 373 10.29 -9.81 11.34
N LYS A 374 10.20 -9.35 12.60
CA LYS A 374 10.88 -10.00 13.74
C LYS A 374 10.30 -11.36 14.12
N THR A 375 9.11 -11.71 13.63
CA THR A 375 8.46 -12.99 13.91
C THR A 375 8.43 -13.86 12.66
N LEU A 376 8.00 -13.29 11.53
CA LEU A 376 7.75 -14.06 10.31
C LEU A 376 9.03 -14.43 9.57
N VAL A 377 10.04 -13.56 9.53
CA VAL A 377 11.31 -13.88 8.85
C VAL A 377 12.08 -14.99 9.57
N PRO A 378 12.25 -14.95 10.92
CA PRO A 378 12.82 -16.10 11.64
C PRO A 378 12.01 -17.39 11.46
N ALA A 379 10.68 -17.31 11.36
CA ALA A 379 9.84 -18.49 11.11
C ALA A 379 10.12 -19.12 9.73
N ILE A 380 10.26 -18.31 8.68
CA ILE A 380 10.66 -18.79 7.33
C ILE A 380 12.01 -19.50 7.38
N ILE A 381 13.00 -18.89 8.05
CA ILE A 381 14.34 -19.46 8.16
C ILE A 381 14.35 -20.76 8.97
N ASN A 382 13.60 -20.80 10.07
CA ASN A 382 13.47 -22.00 10.90
C ASN A 382 12.77 -23.13 10.15
N GLU A 383 11.79 -22.81 9.31
CA GLU A 383 11.11 -23.80 8.48
C GLU A 383 12.03 -24.38 7.40
N LEU A 384 12.86 -23.56 6.75
CA LEU A 384 13.91 -24.04 5.83
C LEU A 384 14.86 -25.00 6.54
N LYS A 385 15.35 -24.63 7.74
CA LYS A 385 16.20 -25.50 8.57
C LYS A 385 15.49 -26.80 8.95
N ARG A 386 14.21 -26.74 9.31
CA ARG A 386 13.39 -27.92 9.65
C ARG A 386 13.28 -28.90 8.48
N LEU A 387 13.21 -28.38 7.26
CA LEU A 387 13.16 -29.18 6.02
C LEU A 387 14.55 -29.57 5.50
N GLY A 388 15.63 -29.13 6.13
CA GLY A 388 17.01 -29.42 5.72
C GLY A 388 17.46 -28.66 4.46
N VAL A 389 16.79 -27.55 4.13
CA VAL A 389 17.07 -26.71 2.97
C VAL A 389 17.98 -25.56 3.41
N ASN A 390 19.21 -25.52 2.88
CA ASN A 390 20.25 -24.57 3.32
C ASN A 390 20.82 -23.70 2.19
N ASP A 391 20.38 -23.92 0.95
CA ASP A 391 20.86 -23.26 -0.27
C ASP A 391 20.08 -21.99 -0.62
N LYS A 392 18.97 -21.71 0.07
CA LYS A 392 18.09 -20.57 -0.23
C LYS A 392 18.58 -19.28 0.44
N ILE A 393 18.74 -18.22 -0.34
CA ILE A 393 19.12 -16.89 0.15
C ILE A 393 17.87 -16.15 0.61
N ILE A 394 17.93 -15.50 1.77
CA ILE A 394 16.82 -14.71 2.31
C ILE A 394 17.18 -13.24 2.26
N VAL A 395 16.37 -12.44 1.56
CA VAL A 395 16.48 -10.97 1.58
C VAL A 395 15.17 -10.39 2.08
N VAL A 396 15.23 -9.24 2.76
CA VAL A 396 14.04 -8.58 3.32
C VAL A 396 13.99 -7.15 2.81
N GLY A 397 12.81 -6.68 2.42
CA GLY A 397 12.61 -5.28 2.08
C GLY A 397 11.28 -4.73 2.58
N GLY A 398 11.12 -3.42 2.54
CA GLY A 398 9.96 -2.71 3.06
C GLY A 398 10.29 -1.87 4.28
N VAL A 399 9.30 -1.56 5.13
CA VAL A 399 9.47 -0.63 6.26
C VAL A 399 10.05 -1.41 7.44
N ILE A 400 11.38 -1.36 7.56
CA ILE A 400 12.14 -2.07 8.59
C ILE A 400 12.97 -1.03 9.34
N PRO A 401 12.74 -0.82 10.64
CA PRO A 401 13.55 0.11 11.43
C PRO A 401 15.02 -0.33 11.47
N HIS A 402 15.95 0.59 11.30
CA HIS A 402 17.40 0.32 11.34
C HIS A 402 17.85 -0.46 12.59
N GLN A 403 17.23 -0.23 13.74
CA GLN A 403 17.51 -0.94 14.99
C GLN A 403 17.22 -2.46 14.93
N ASP A 404 16.39 -2.91 13.99
CA ASP A 404 16.07 -4.32 13.79
C ASP A 404 17.00 -5.02 12.79
N TYR A 405 17.89 -4.28 12.11
CA TYR A 405 18.74 -4.84 11.04
C TYR A 405 19.66 -5.92 11.58
N GLN A 406 20.38 -5.63 12.68
CA GLN A 406 21.31 -6.59 13.26
C GLN A 406 20.58 -7.86 13.70
N PHE A 407 19.39 -7.73 14.30
CA PHE A 407 18.57 -8.89 14.66
C PHE A 407 18.23 -9.75 13.44
N LEU A 408 17.87 -9.14 12.30
CA LEU A 408 17.56 -9.89 11.07
C LEU A 408 18.80 -10.58 10.50
N TYR A 409 19.96 -9.91 10.47
CA TYR A 409 21.23 -10.51 10.05
C TYR A 409 21.62 -11.69 10.95
N ASP A 410 21.53 -11.54 12.27
CA ASP A 410 21.82 -12.60 13.25
C ASP A 410 20.90 -13.81 13.08
N ASN A 411 19.69 -13.61 12.53
CA ASN A 411 18.74 -14.68 12.24
C ASN A 411 18.90 -15.30 10.84
N GLY A 412 19.85 -14.84 10.02
CA GLY A 412 20.18 -15.46 8.72
C GLY A 412 19.69 -14.71 7.48
N VAL A 413 19.24 -13.45 7.62
CA VAL A 413 18.97 -12.58 6.46
C VAL A 413 20.30 -12.19 5.80
N SER A 414 20.36 -12.24 4.47
CA SER A 414 21.56 -11.91 3.69
C SER A 414 21.66 -10.42 3.36
N SER A 415 20.54 -9.77 3.02
CA SER A 415 20.48 -8.35 2.64
C SER A 415 19.15 -7.72 3.05
N ILE A 416 19.17 -6.42 3.35
CA ILE A 416 17.98 -5.64 3.75
C ILE A 416 17.84 -4.43 2.83
N PHE A 417 16.67 -4.27 2.21
CA PHE A 417 16.35 -3.20 1.25
C PHE A 417 15.24 -2.29 1.79
N GLY A 418 15.62 -1.15 2.37
CA GLY A 418 14.70 -0.17 2.96
C GLY A 418 14.04 0.76 1.93
N PRO A 419 13.13 1.65 2.39
CA PRO A 419 12.60 2.76 1.60
C PRO A 419 13.70 3.55 0.86
N GLY A 420 13.51 3.79 -0.43
CA GLY A 420 14.45 4.55 -1.26
C GLY A 420 15.59 3.74 -1.88
N THR A 421 15.66 2.43 -1.64
CA THR A 421 16.54 1.55 -2.42
C THR A 421 16.19 1.61 -3.91
N LYS A 422 17.20 1.86 -4.75
CA LYS A 422 17.04 1.79 -6.20
C LYS A 422 16.98 0.34 -6.66
N ILE A 423 16.09 0.04 -7.59
CA ILE A 423 15.90 -1.33 -8.06
C ILE A 423 17.13 -1.90 -8.80
N PRO A 424 17.83 -1.17 -9.70
CA PRO A 424 19.00 -1.71 -10.38
C PRO A 424 20.11 -2.12 -9.40
N GLU A 425 20.35 -1.32 -8.35
CA GLU A 425 21.26 -1.65 -7.25
C GLU A 425 20.82 -2.92 -6.51
N ALA A 426 19.55 -3.02 -6.12
CA ALA A 426 19.03 -4.22 -5.46
C ALA A 426 19.13 -5.47 -6.34
N ALA A 427 18.78 -5.37 -7.62
CA ALA A 427 18.87 -6.48 -8.58
C ALA A 427 20.31 -6.97 -8.74
N LYS A 428 21.28 -6.04 -8.82
CA LYS A 428 22.71 -6.35 -8.89
C LYS A 428 23.20 -7.04 -7.62
N GLU A 429 22.81 -6.57 -6.44
CA GLU A 429 23.20 -7.16 -5.17
C GLU A 429 22.64 -8.58 -5.02
N VAL A 430 21.34 -8.77 -5.30
CA VAL A 430 20.68 -10.08 -5.26
C VAL A 430 21.34 -11.06 -6.24
N ALA A 431 21.61 -10.65 -7.48
CA ALA A 431 22.29 -11.49 -8.46
C ALA A 431 23.70 -11.88 -8.00
N SER A 432 24.44 -10.94 -7.41
CA SER A 432 25.78 -11.20 -6.87
C SER A 432 25.74 -12.23 -5.74
N LYS A 433 24.75 -12.15 -4.83
CA LYS A 433 24.56 -13.15 -3.76
C LYS A 433 24.25 -14.53 -4.31
N ILE A 434 23.40 -14.62 -5.32
CA ILE A 434 23.12 -15.91 -6.00
C ILE A 434 24.41 -16.47 -6.61
N LYS A 435 25.17 -15.63 -7.30
CA LYS A 435 26.44 -16.02 -7.92
C LYS A 435 27.50 -16.46 -6.90
N GLU A 436 27.54 -15.88 -5.71
CA GLU A 436 28.44 -16.29 -4.61
C GLU A 436 28.05 -17.65 -4.00
N ASN A 437 26.76 -17.97 -4.00
CA ASN A 437 26.20 -19.19 -3.42
C ASN A 437 26.17 -20.39 -4.40
N ALA A 438 26.24 -20.11 -5.71
CA ALA A 438 26.42 -21.09 -6.80
C ALA A 438 27.87 -21.56 -6.92
#